data_AF-A0A439YZD9-F1
#
_entry.id   AF-A0A439YZD9-F1
#
_cell.length_a   1.000
_cell.length_b   1.000
_cell.length_c   1.000
_cell.angle_alpha   90.00
_cell.angle_beta   90.00
_cell.angle_gamma   90.00
#
_symmetry.space_group_name_H-M   'P 1'
#
loop_
_entity.id
_entity.type
_entity.pdbx_description
1 polymer ?
#
loop_
_entity_poly.entity_id
_entity_poly.type
_entity_poly.pdbx_seq_one_letter_code
_entity_poly.pdbx_strand_id
1 'polypeptide(L)'
;MKVVERYIMRRALAVFLAALIWTLAIVWTTQVLARIDLVTDSGQSVLTFFEVAALIIPSIVPIVVPFALVVAVAQTLSAMNSDSELAVLNAAGASRWTIVRPIMFLALAASIFSFAVDNGVDPYARQKNRELVASSRADLLSLIIQEGTFRKIDDGLFLQIGERLPDNRLGGIFVADSREEGANLIYYAKTGAIIENGDEKVLMMNDGVIHRETLAGDLSVIRFTSYAFDLSAFMSASSDVLLLPKDRTTQYLLNPSPNDKVFQKKPNKYLAELNQRFSEWSYSLVFALIALAVAGDARSHREARIHPLITSIAIALFVRWLGFFAAGKADNVPQYAYMVYGVPIVASAVATWFIVSNRTMELPVAWADWMTNFAGRFSDGWSALKLRFARRGASGQGAG
;
A
#
# COMPACT_ATOMS: atom_id res chain seq x y z
N MET A 1 17.06 -24.09 24.39
CA MET A 1 16.30 -23.03 25.09
C MET A 1 15.91 -23.53 26.48
N LYS A 2 16.15 -22.73 27.51
CA LYS A 2 15.67 -22.99 28.88
C LYS A 2 14.14 -22.90 28.95
N VAL A 3 13.52 -23.42 30.01
CA VAL A 3 12.04 -23.44 30.17
C VAL A 3 11.45 -22.03 30.10
N VAL A 4 12.07 -21.06 30.78
CA VAL A 4 11.67 -19.64 30.75
C VAL A 4 11.76 -19.05 29.34
N GLU A 5 12.84 -19.30 28.61
CA GLU A 5 13.02 -18.78 27.24
C GLU A 5 11.90 -19.30 26.32
N ARG A 6 11.54 -20.58 26.45
CA ARG A 6 10.43 -21.18 25.68
C ARG A 6 9.08 -20.58 26.07
N TYR A 7 8.86 -20.30 27.35
CA TYR A 7 7.65 -19.64 27.83
C TYR A 7 7.49 -18.25 27.21
N ILE A 8 8.54 -17.41 27.29
CA ILE A 8 8.57 -16.06 26.70
C ILE A 8 8.34 -16.14 25.18
N MET A 9 9.04 -17.05 24.50
CA MET A 9 8.89 -17.22 23.05
C MET A 9 7.47 -17.62 22.66
N ARG A 10 6.84 -18.56 23.37
CA ARG A 10 5.48 -19.00 23.08
C ARG A 10 4.45 -17.89 23.33
N ARG A 11 4.61 -17.13 24.43
CA ARG A 11 3.75 -15.98 24.75
C ARG A 11 3.89 -14.90 23.67
N ALA A 12 5.12 -14.52 23.32
CA ALA A 12 5.40 -13.53 22.28
C ALA A 12 4.91 -13.97 20.89
N LEU A 13 5.10 -15.24 20.51
CA LEU A 13 4.62 -15.79 19.24
C LEU A 13 3.09 -15.75 19.15
N ALA A 14 2.38 -16.09 20.22
CA ALA A 14 0.92 -16.05 20.23
C ALA A 14 0.40 -14.62 20.03
N VAL A 15 0.97 -13.64 20.75
CA VAL A 15 0.61 -12.23 20.58
C VAL A 15 1.01 -11.71 19.19
N PHE A 16 2.15 -12.16 18.65
CA PHE A 16 2.62 -11.82 17.30
C PHE A 16 1.66 -12.29 16.23
N LEU A 17 1.24 -13.57 16.27
CA LEU A 17 0.28 -14.10 15.29
C LEU A 17 -1.08 -13.40 15.39
N ALA A 18 -1.55 -13.12 16.61
CA ALA A 18 -2.79 -12.38 16.82
C ALA A 18 -2.70 -10.94 16.26
N ALA A 19 -1.62 -10.22 16.57
CA ALA A 19 -1.39 -8.86 16.07
C ALA A 19 -1.19 -8.84 14.55
N LEU A 20 -0.51 -9.83 13.99
CA LEU A 20 -0.28 -9.97 12.55
C LEU A 20 -1.59 -10.20 11.81
N ILE A 21 -2.40 -11.17 12.24
CA ILE A 21 -3.70 -11.47 11.60
C ILE A 21 -4.62 -10.26 11.65
N TRP A 22 -4.74 -9.60 12.81
CA TRP A 22 -5.60 -8.43 12.95
C TRP A 22 -5.13 -7.24 12.10
N THR A 23 -3.85 -6.92 12.15
CA THR A 23 -3.31 -5.79 11.39
C THR A 23 -3.37 -6.07 9.89
N LEU A 24 -3.07 -7.32 9.47
CA LEU A 24 -3.18 -7.74 8.09
C LEU A 24 -4.61 -7.64 7.58
N ALA A 25 -5.60 -8.09 8.35
CA ALA A 25 -7.01 -7.97 7.99
C ALA A 25 -7.43 -6.51 7.77
N ILE A 26 -7.07 -5.60 8.70
CA ILE A 26 -7.38 -4.17 8.58
C ILE A 26 -6.76 -3.59 7.31
N VAL A 27 -5.45 -3.78 7.11
CA VAL A 27 -4.74 -3.20 5.96
C VAL A 27 -5.25 -3.81 4.66
N TRP A 28 -5.50 -5.12 4.63
CA TRP A 28 -6.06 -5.80 3.47
C TRP A 28 -7.44 -5.24 3.09
N THR A 29 -8.35 -5.10 4.06
CA THR A 29 -9.67 -4.50 3.81
C THR A 29 -9.55 -3.09 3.24
N THR A 30 -8.68 -2.23 3.80
CA THR A 30 -8.49 -0.87 3.27
C THR A 30 -7.93 -0.85 1.84
N GLN A 31 -7.00 -1.75 1.53
CA GLN A 31 -6.38 -1.84 0.20
C GLN A 31 -7.34 -2.40 -0.86
N VAL A 32 -8.19 -3.33 -0.46
CA VAL A 32 -9.25 -3.89 -1.31
C VAL A 32 -10.32 -2.83 -1.57
N LEU A 33 -10.78 -2.11 -0.54
CA LEU A 33 -11.75 -1.02 -0.68
C LEU A 33 -11.26 0.09 -1.61
N ALA A 34 -9.98 0.48 -1.50
CA ALA A 34 -9.38 1.49 -2.38
C ALA A 34 -9.31 1.07 -3.87
N ARG A 35 -9.58 -0.21 -4.17
CA ARG A 35 -9.54 -0.78 -5.52
C ARG A 35 -10.88 -1.39 -5.93
N ILE A 36 -11.93 -1.21 -5.13
CA ILE A 36 -13.25 -1.80 -5.40
C ILE A 36 -13.88 -1.21 -6.65
N ASP A 37 -13.68 0.10 -6.89
CA ASP A 37 -14.19 0.81 -8.07
C ASP A 37 -13.66 0.20 -9.37
N LEU A 38 -12.40 -0.26 -9.37
CA LEU A 38 -11.80 -0.95 -10.52
C LEU A 38 -12.47 -2.27 -10.85
N VAL A 39 -13.26 -2.86 -9.97
CA VAL A 39 -13.95 -4.13 -10.18
C VAL A 39 -15.45 -3.92 -10.37
N THR A 40 -16.04 -2.97 -9.64
CA THR A 40 -17.45 -2.59 -9.80
C THR A 40 -17.72 -1.92 -11.14
N ASP A 41 -16.81 -1.04 -11.60
CA ASP A 41 -16.88 -0.42 -12.94
C ASP A 41 -16.60 -1.41 -14.06
N SER A 42 -16.19 -2.63 -13.71
CA SER A 42 -15.57 -3.59 -14.60
C SER A 42 -16.41 -4.84 -14.83
N GLY A 43 -17.65 -4.92 -14.36
CA GLY A 43 -18.55 -6.06 -14.62
C GLY A 43 -17.97 -7.46 -14.33
N GLN A 44 -16.90 -7.53 -13.53
CA GLN A 44 -16.08 -8.72 -13.33
C GLN A 44 -16.79 -9.72 -12.42
N SER A 45 -16.47 -11.00 -12.58
CA SER A 45 -16.98 -12.02 -11.67
C SER A 45 -16.50 -11.75 -10.24
N VAL A 46 -17.35 -12.06 -9.25
CA VAL A 46 -16.99 -11.99 -7.82
C VAL A 46 -15.74 -12.84 -7.51
N LEU A 47 -15.50 -13.91 -8.27
CA LEU A 47 -14.32 -14.75 -8.13
C LEU A 47 -13.03 -14.01 -8.53
N THR A 48 -13.03 -13.29 -9.65
CA THR A 48 -11.86 -12.51 -10.09
C THR A 48 -11.53 -11.40 -9.09
N PHE A 49 -12.55 -10.81 -8.46
CA PHE A 49 -12.36 -9.84 -7.38
C PHE A 49 -11.56 -10.44 -6.22
N PHE A 50 -11.96 -11.63 -5.75
CA PHE A 50 -11.26 -12.30 -4.65
C PHE A 50 -9.84 -12.73 -5.05
N GLU A 51 -9.60 -13.11 -6.31
CA GLU A 51 -8.26 -13.40 -6.81
C GLU A 51 -7.37 -12.16 -6.77
N VAL A 52 -7.83 -11.02 -7.30
CA VAL A 52 -7.13 -9.73 -7.23
C VAL A 52 -6.89 -9.31 -5.78
N ALA A 53 -7.88 -9.47 -4.91
CA ALA A 53 -7.77 -9.16 -3.49
C ALA A 53 -6.73 -10.04 -2.78
N ALA A 54 -6.67 -11.34 -3.10
CA ALA A 54 -5.70 -12.27 -2.54
C ALA A 54 -4.26 -11.93 -2.99
N LEU A 55 -4.08 -11.51 -4.24
CA LEU A 55 -2.78 -11.10 -4.79
C LEU A 55 -2.22 -9.82 -4.15
N ILE A 56 -3.01 -9.07 -3.39
CA ILE A 56 -2.54 -7.93 -2.60
C ILE A 56 -1.87 -8.38 -1.29
N ILE A 57 -2.23 -9.55 -0.74
CA ILE A 57 -1.72 -10.00 0.57
C ILE A 57 -0.18 -10.04 0.61
N PRO A 58 0.53 -10.66 -0.36
CA PRO A 58 2.00 -10.69 -0.36
C PRO A 58 2.65 -9.31 -0.29
N SER A 59 2.01 -8.28 -0.85
CA SER A 59 2.52 -6.91 -0.85
C SER A 59 2.38 -6.18 0.49
N ILE A 60 1.45 -6.63 1.34
CA ILE A 60 1.18 -6.02 2.64
C ILE A 60 2.01 -6.70 3.73
N VAL A 61 2.27 -8.00 3.61
CA VAL A 61 2.92 -8.81 4.64
C VAL A 61 4.27 -8.22 5.09
N PRO A 62 5.24 -7.89 4.21
CA PRO A 62 6.52 -7.31 4.62
C PRO A 62 6.39 -5.98 5.37
N ILE A 63 5.35 -5.21 5.08
CA ILE A 63 5.07 -3.93 5.73
C ILE A 63 4.51 -4.15 7.14
N VAL A 64 3.62 -5.13 7.32
CA VAL A 64 2.88 -5.36 8.57
C VAL A 64 3.66 -6.18 9.60
N VAL A 65 4.44 -7.17 9.16
CA VAL A 65 5.24 -8.05 10.04
C VAL A 65 6.07 -7.29 11.09
N PRO A 66 6.87 -6.25 10.76
CA PRO A 66 7.65 -5.52 11.77
C PRO A 66 6.74 -4.86 12.82
N PHE A 67 5.60 -4.28 12.41
CA PHE A 67 4.65 -3.65 13.34
C PHE A 67 3.96 -4.66 14.25
N ALA A 68 3.57 -5.82 13.73
CA ALA A 68 3.03 -6.90 14.55
C ALA A 68 4.06 -7.35 15.60
N LEU A 69 5.34 -7.37 15.23
CA LEU A 69 6.42 -7.80 16.11
C LEU A 69 6.71 -6.80 17.23
N VAL A 70 6.78 -5.48 16.96
CA VAL A 70 6.95 -4.47 18.03
C VAL A 70 5.79 -4.52 19.02
N VAL A 71 4.56 -4.64 18.52
CA VAL A 71 3.35 -4.77 19.35
C VAL A 71 3.43 -6.01 20.22
N ALA A 72 3.77 -7.15 19.63
CA ALA A 72 3.82 -8.42 20.34
C ALA A 72 4.88 -8.46 21.45
N VAL A 73 6.08 -7.96 21.15
CA VAL A 73 7.18 -7.90 22.12
C VAL A 73 6.83 -6.92 23.24
N ALA A 74 6.42 -5.69 22.91
CA ALA A 74 6.11 -4.68 23.91
C ALA A 74 4.91 -5.10 24.79
N GLN A 75 3.86 -5.70 24.21
CA GLN A 75 2.70 -6.19 24.96
C GLN A 75 3.06 -7.37 25.85
N THR A 76 3.85 -8.32 25.35
CA THR A 76 4.28 -9.49 26.14
C THR A 76 5.12 -9.04 27.33
N LEU A 77 6.11 -8.18 27.12
CA LEU A 77 6.97 -7.69 28.19
C LEU A 77 6.22 -6.79 29.18
N SER A 78 5.30 -5.95 28.71
CA SER A 78 4.45 -5.14 29.59
C SER A 78 3.55 -6.01 30.47
N ALA A 79 2.96 -7.07 29.91
CA ALA A 79 2.16 -8.03 30.66
C ALA A 79 3.00 -8.78 31.69
N MET A 80 4.17 -9.30 31.30
CA MET A 80 5.11 -9.94 32.23
C MET A 80 5.58 -8.98 33.34
N ASN A 81 5.75 -7.69 33.04
CA ASN A 81 6.10 -6.70 34.05
C ASN A 81 4.95 -6.48 35.05
N SER A 82 3.72 -6.37 34.54
CA SER A 82 2.51 -6.17 35.36
C SER A 82 2.20 -7.38 36.23
N ASP A 83 2.46 -8.58 35.71
CA ASP A 83 2.35 -9.86 36.43
C ASP A 83 3.54 -10.08 37.40
N SER A 84 4.45 -9.10 37.53
CA SER A 84 5.70 -9.19 38.32
C SER A 84 6.66 -10.31 37.92
N GLU A 85 6.45 -10.98 36.78
CA GLU A 85 7.31 -12.05 36.27
C GLU A 85 8.72 -11.54 35.94
N LEU A 86 8.84 -10.34 35.34
CA LEU A 86 10.15 -9.73 35.04
C LEU A 86 10.92 -9.38 36.32
N ALA A 87 10.22 -8.91 37.35
CA ALA A 87 10.83 -8.57 38.64
C ALA A 87 11.35 -9.84 39.34
N VAL A 88 10.58 -10.93 39.33
CA VAL A 88 10.99 -12.23 39.87
C VAL A 88 12.19 -12.80 39.10
N LEU A 89 12.19 -12.70 37.77
CA LEU A 89 13.33 -13.13 36.95
C LEU A 89 14.63 -12.39 37.31
N ASN A 90 14.54 -11.07 37.48
CA ASN A 90 15.69 -10.25 37.89
C ASN A 90 16.14 -10.58 39.33
N ALA A 91 15.21 -10.75 40.27
CA ALA A 91 15.51 -11.12 41.66
C ALA A 91 16.15 -12.52 41.78
N ALA A 92 15.76 -13.45 40.91
CA ALA A 92 16.35 -14.78 40.83
C ALA A 92 17.75 -14.81 40.17
N GLY A 93 18.29 -13.64 39.78
CA GLY A 93 19.61 -13.54 39.14
C GLY A 93 19.62 -14.02 37.68
N ALA A 94 18.46 -14.09 37.01
CA ALA A 94 18.42 -14.46 35.61
C ALA A 94 19.10 -13.37 34.75
N SER A 95 19.98 -13.79 33.85
CA SER A 95 20.59 -12.86 32.89
C SER A 95 19.53 -12.25 31.97
N ARG A 96 19.67 -10.95 31.61
CA ARG A 96 18.83 -10.27 30.59
C ARG A 96 18.77 -11.03 29.27
N TRP A 97 19.82 -11.77 28.93
CA TRP A 97 19.88 -12.61 27.73
C TRP A 97 18.80 -13.70 27.71
N THR A 98 18.23 -14.07 28.86
CA THR A 98 17.09 -15.00 28.98
C THR A 98 15.83 -14.42 28.31
N ILE A 99 15.69 -13.10 28.30
CA ILE A 99 14.57 -12.39 27.64
C ILE A 99 14.94 -12.03 26.21
N VAL A 100 16.15 -11.50 25.99
CA VAL A 100 16.60 -11.04 24.66
C VAL A 100 16.67 -12.19 23.66
N ARG A 101 17.25 -13.34 24.02
CA ARG A 101 17.44 -14.46 23.08
C ARG A 101 16.14 -14.98 22.43
N PRO A 102 15.08 -15.35 23.18
CA PRO A 102 13.85 -15.84 22.56
C PRO A 102 13.17 -14.80 21.66
N ILE A 103 13.21 -13.52 22.04
CA ILE A 103 12.65 -12.43 21.23
C ILE A 103 13.47 -12.22 19.95
N MET A 104 14.79 -12.23 20.03
CA MET A 104 15.65 -12.09 18.86
C MET A 104 15.53 -13.29 17.91
N PHE A 105 15.31 -14.50 18.43
CA PHE A 105 15.01 -15.66 17.59
C PHE A 105 13.69 -15.49 16.83
N LEU A 106 12.64 -15.05 17.51
CA LEU A 106 11.36 -14.71 16.87
C LEU A 106 11.52 -13.62 15.81
N ALA A 107 12.28 -12.57 16.13
CA ALA A 107 12.55 -11.46 15.21
C ALA A 107 13.34 -11.90 13.98
N LEU A 108 14.33 -12.77 14.14
CA LEU A 108 15.10 -13.33 13.03
C LEU A 108 14.22 -14.19 12.13
N ALA A 109 13.37 -15.05 12.72
CA ALA A 109 12.42 -15.86 11.95
C ALA A 109 11.43 -14.98 11.17
N ALA A 110 10.89 -13.94 11.78
CA ALA A 110 10.01 -12.96 11.13
C ALA A 110 10.73 -12.19 10.00
N SER A 111 11.99 -11.83 10.20
CA SER A 111 12.80 -11.14 9.19
C SER A 111 13.08 -12.03 7.98
N ILE A 112 13.44 -13.30 8.20
CA ILE A 112 13.64 -14.29 7.11
C ILE A 112 12.34 -14.52 6.34
N PHE A 113 11.22 -14.67 7.06
CA PHE A 113 9.90 -14.81 6.43
C PHE A 113 9.55 -13.58 5.58
N SER A 114 9.74 -12.37 6.12
CA SER A 114 9.52 -11.12 5.39
C SER A 114 10.40 -11.02 4.14
N PHE A 115 11.68 -11.39 4.24
CA PHE A 115 12.60 -11.40 3.10
C PHE A 115 12.17 -12.35 1.99
N ALA A 116 11.73 -13.57 2.35
CA ALA A 116 11.27 -14.57 1.40
C ALA A 116 9.98 -14.15 0.68
N VAL A 117 9.06 -13.49 1.39
CA VAL A 117 7.84 -12.95 0.78
C VAL A 117 8.16 -11.78 -0.15
N ASP A 118 8.96 -10.82 0.31
CA ASP A 118 9.27 -9.59 -0.44
C ASP A 118 10.11 -9.85 -1.72
N ASN A 119 11.07 -10.78 -1.67
CA ASN A 119 11.93 -11.08 -2.82
C ASN A 119 11.43 -12.25 -3.67
N GLY A 120 10.59 -13.10 -3.11
CA GLY A 120 10.05 -14.29 -3.76
C GLY A 120 8.64 -14.08 -4.24
N VAL A 121 7.68 -14.03 -3.31
CA VAL A 121 6.24 -14.13 -3.61
C VAL A 121 5.64 -12.82 -4.13
N ASP A 122 6.01 -11.69 -3.52
CA ASP A 122 5.43 -10.38 -3.82
C ASP A 122 5.61 -9.93 -5.28
N PRO A 123 6.81 -10.06 -5.90
CA PRO A 123 6.99 -9.61 -7.28
C PRO A 123 6.12 -10.37 -8.28
N TYR A 124 5.98 -11.69 -8.13
CA TYR A 124 5.09 -12.48 -8.99
C TYR A 124 3.62 -12.16 -8.73
N ALA A 125 3.23 -11.94 -7.48
CA ALA A 125 1.87 -11.54 -7.14
C ALA A 125 1.51 -10.18 -7.75
N ARG A 126 2.43 -9.21 -7.73
CA ARG A 126 2.25 -7.90 -8.38
C ARG A 126 2.15 -7.99 -9.89
N GLN A 127 2.99 -8.81 -10.54
CA GLN A 127 2.92 -9.03 -11.99
C GLN A 127 1.58 -9.62 -12.37
N LYS A 128 1.18 -10.72 -11.71
CA LYS A 128 -0.09 -11.38 -11.97
C LYS A 128 -1.27 -10.43 -11.74
N ASN A 129 -1.22 -9.63 -10.68
CA ASN A 129 -2.25 -8.61 -10.41
C ASN A 129 -2.30 -7.55 -11.52
N ARG A 130 -1.14 -7.09 -12.01
CA ARG A 130 -1.08 -6.09 -13.08
C ARG A 130 -1.60 -6.65 -14.40
N GLU A 131 -1.25 -7.89 -14.72
CA GLU A 131 -1.77 -8.63 -15.86
C GLU A 131 -3.28 -8.81 -15.77
N LEU A 132 -3.80 -9.28 -14.64
CA LEU A 132 -5.23 -9.45 -14.42
C LEU A 132 -5.99 -8.14 -14.54
N VAL A 133 -5.46 -7.04 -13.99
CA VAL A 133 -6.07 -5.71 -14.12
C VAL A 133 -6.00 -5.21 -15.58
N ALA A 134 -4.93 -5.51 -16.31
CA ALA A 134 -4.78 -5.11 -17.71
C ALA A 134 -5.68 -5.92 -18.65
N SER A 135 -5.74 -7.26 -18.48
CA SER A 135 -6.64 -8.12 -19.24
C SER A 135 -8.10 -7.79 -18.93
N SER A 136 -8.41 -7.52 -17.67
CA SER A 136 -9.74 -7.02 -17.29
C SER A 136 -10.08 -5.77 -18.07
N ARG A 137 -9.19 -4.76 -18.09
CA ARG A 137 -9.44 -3.53 -18.86
C ARG A 137 -9.62 -3.79 -20.36
N ALA A 138 -8.84 -4.69 -20.95
CA ALA A 138 -8.95 -5.04 -22.37
C ALA A 138 -10.27 -5.75 -22.70
N ASP A 139 -10.67 -6.72 -21.87
CA ASP A 139 -11.96 -7.41 -21.98
C ASP A 139 -13.15 -6.47 -21.71
N LEU A 140 -12.91 -5.37 -21.00
CA LEU A 140 -13.93 -4.37 -20.68
C LEU A 140 -14.04 -3.25 -21.69
N LEU A 141 -13.09 -3.09 -22.60
CA LEU A 141 -13.29 -2.18 -23.73
C LEU A 141 -14.33 -2.73 -24.73
N SER A 142 -14.53 -4.06 -24.79
CA SER A 142 -15.60 -4.66 -25.59
C SER A 142 -16.96 -4.61 -24.87
N LEU A 143 -16.98 -4.68 -23.53
CA LEU A 143 -18.19 -4.69 -22.70
C LEU A 143 -18.65 -3.29 -22.26
N ILE A 144 -17.73 -2.38 -21.94
CA ILE A 144 -17.96 -1.11 -21.21
C ILE A 144 -17.51 0.06 -22.05
N ILE A 145 -18.26 0.23 -23.12
CA ILE A 145 -18.64 1.56 -23.53
C ILE A 145 -19.79 1.96 -22.59
N GLN A 146 -19.48 2.70 -21.52
CA GLN A 146 -20.47 3.26 -20.62
C GLN A 146 -21.22 4.39 -21.33
N GLU A 147 -22.55 4.28 -21.38
CA GLU A 147 -23.45 5.29 -21.90
C GLU A 147 -23.19 6.67 -21.27
N GLY A 148 -23.03 7.70 -22.08
CA GLY A 148 -23.03 9.09 -21.66
C GLY A 148 -21.73 9.64 -21.04
N THR A 149 -20.63 8.88 -20.91
CA THR A 149 -19.36 9.40 -20.34
C THR A 149 -18.26 9.60 -21.38
N PHE A 150 -17.55 10.74 -21.29
CA PHE A 150 -16.33 10.98 -22.08
C PHE A 150 -15.15 10.24 -21.47
N ARG A 151 -14.45 9.43 -22.27
CA ARG A 151 -13.23 8.72 -21.87
C ARG A 151 -12.05 9.17 -22.73
N LYS A 152 -10.93 9.47 -22.07
CA LYS A 152 -9.64 9.72 -22.71
C LYS A 152 -8.98 8.37 -23.00
N ILE A 153 -8.72 8.09 -24.28
CA ILE A 153 -8.14 6.84 -24.77
C ILE A 153 -6.64 6.98 -24.93
N ASP A 154 -6.20 8.09 -25.50
CA ASP A 154 -4.80 8.47 -25.68
C ASP A 154 -4.64 9.99 -25.47
N ASP A 155 -3.41 10.48 -25.44
CA ASP A 155 -3.15 11.91 -25.48
C ASP A 155 -3.69 12.51 -26.79
N GLY A 156 -4.79 13.26 -26.67
CA GLY A 156 -5.48 13.84 -27.82
C GLY A 156 -6.59 12.97 -28.42
N LEU A 157 -6.93 11.81 -27.86
CA LEU A 157 -8.02 10.96 -28.33
C LEU A 157 -9.09 10.75 -27.25
N PHE A 158 -10.32 11.20 -27.53
CA PHE A 158 -11.47 11.08 -26.64
C PHE A 158 -12.63 10.37 -27.34
N LEU A 159 -13.31 9.48 -26.62
CA LEU A 159 -14.47 8.73 -27.10
C LEU A 159 -15.64 8.89 -26.11
N GLN A 160 -16.83 9.10 -26.64
CA GLN A 160 -18.10 9.01 -25.92
C GLN A 160 -19.09 8.23 -26.77
N ILE A 161 -19.94 7.44 -26.11
CA ILE A 161 -21.05 6.76 -26.76
C ILE A 161 -22.29 7.03 -25.94
N GLY A 162 -23.34 7.47 -26.63
CA GLY A 162 -24.58 7.94 -26.02
C GLY A 162 -25.36 6.81 -25.36
N GLU A 163 -25.66 5.76 -26.12
CA GLU A 163 -26.53 4.67 -25.69
C GLU A 163 -26.14 3.33 -26.34
N ARG A 164 -26.56 2.21 -25.76
CA ARG A 164 -26.45 0.87 -26.37
C ARG A 164 -27.82 0.38 -26.80
N LEU A 165 -27.94 0.06 -28.08
CA LEU A 165 -29.19 -0.43 -28.67
C LEU A 165 -29.41 -1.91 -28.32
N PRO A 166 -30.67 -2.41 -28.33
CA PRO A 166 -31.02 -3.78 -27.95
C PRO A 166 -30.36 -4.88 -28.80
N ASP A 167 -29.87 -4.55 -30.00
CA ASP A 167 -29.19 -5.44 -30.94
C ASP A 167 -27.65 -5.45 -30.77
N ASN A 168 -27.16 -4.93 -29.64
CA ASN A 168 -25.75 -4.77 -29.31
C ASN A 168 -25.01 -3.76 -30.22
N ARG A 169 -25.73 -2.92 -30.97
CA ARG A 169 -25.15 -1.75 -31.64
C ARG A 169 -24.98 -0.59 -30.67
N LEU A 170 -24.08 0.29 -31.02
CA LEU A 170 -23.74 1.50 -30.28
C LEU A 170 -24.50 2.67 -30.92
N GLY A 171 -25.16 3.49 -30.12
CA GLY A 171 -25.90 4.68 -30.55
C GLY A 171 -25.21 5.96 -30.09
N GLY A 172 -25.19 6.98 -30.96
CA GLY A 172 -24.63 8.29 -30.64
C GLY A 172 -23.14 8.25 -30.31
N ILE A 173 -22.31 7.92 -31.30
CA ILE A 173 -20.86 7.82 -31.14
C ILE A 173 -20.24 9.19 -31.41
N PHE A 174 -19.39 9.65 -30.48
CA PHE A 174 -18.60 10.87 -30.61
C PHE A 174 -17.13 10.56 -30.37
N VAL A 175 -16.26 10.91 -31.33
CA VAL A 175 -14.81 10.77 -31.21
C VAL A 175 -14.16 12.12 -31.46
N ALA A 176 -13.29 12.57 -30.57
CA ALA A 176 -12.43 13.72 -30.81
C ALA A 176 -10.98 13.24 -30.91
N ASP A 177 -10.34 13.50 -32.04
CA ASP A 177 -8.97 13.10 -32.35
C ASP A 177 -8.14 14.33 -32.72
N SER A 178 -7.17 14.63 -31.87
CA SER A 178 -6.21 15.73 -32.00
C SER A 178 -4.77 15.19 -31.95
N ARG A 179 -4.56 13.94 -32.38
CA ARG A 179 -3.23 13.29 -32.36
C ARG A 179 -2.28 13.84 -33.43
N GLU A 180 -2.82 14.35 -34.55
CA GLU A 180 -2.02 14.98 -35.60
C GLU A 180 -1.88 16.48 -35.35
N GLU A 181 -0.63 16.97 -35.26
CA GLU A 181 -0.37 18.41 -35.14
C GLU A 181 -0.88 19.14 -36.38
N GLY A 182 -1.93 19.93 -36.17
CA GLY A 182 -2.50 20.83 -37.16
C GLY A 182 -3.80 20.39 -37.82
N ALA A 183 -4.36 19.25 -37.39
CA ALA A 183 -5.69 18.82 -37.76
C ALA A 183 -6.46 18.32 -36.53
N ASN A 184 -7.56 18.98 -36.19
CA ASN A 184 -8.51 18.48 -35.20
C ASN A 184 -9.67 17.78 -35.93
N LEU A 185 -9.88 16.51 -35.63
CA LEU A 185 -10.91 15.68 -36.22
C LEU A 185 -11.99 15.36 -35.17
N ILE A 186 -13.23 15.69 -35.47
CA ILE A 186 -14.38 15.30 -34.66
C ILE A 186 -15.26 14.39 -35.50
N TYR A 187 -15.44 13.16 -35.03
CA TYR A 187 -16.31 12.16 -35.63
C TYR A 187 -17.61 12.12 -34.85
N TYR A 188 -18.73 12.19 -35.56
CA TYR A 188 -20.06 11.95 -35.00
C TYR A 188 -20.76 10.90 -35.85
N ALA A 189 -21.27 9.84 -35.24
CA ALA A 189 -22.02 8.81 -35.95
C ALA A 189 -23.30 8.45 -35.20
N LYS A 190 -24.38 8.22 -35.95
CA LYS A 190 -25.67 7.84 -35.35
C LYS A 190 -25.62 6.45 -34.74
N THR A 191 -25.00 5.51 -35.45
CA THR A 191 -24.89 4.13 -34.98
C THR A 191 -23.51 3.56 -35.26
N GLY A 192 -23.11 2.51 -34.57
CA GLY A 192 -21.94 1.72 -34.94
C GLY A 192 -21.95 0.34 -34.32
N ALA A 193 -21.03 -0.50 -34.78
CA ALA A 193 -20.83 -1.84 -34.27
C ALA A 193 -19.33 -2.13 -34.22
N ILE A 194 -18.90 -2.88 -33.21
CA ILE A 194 -17.53 -3.40 -33.16
C ILE A 194 -17.51 -4.69 -33.95
N ILE A 195 -16.70 -4.75 -34.99
CA ILE A 195 -16.49 -5.94 -35.82
C ILE A 195 -15.08 -6.44 -35.55
N GLU A 196 -14.96 -7.73 -35.25
CA GLU A 196 -13.67 -8.41 -35.09
C GLU A 196 -13.31 -9.06 -36.44
N ASN A 197 -12.19 -8.66 -37.02
CA ASN A 197 -11.65 -9.22 -38.25
C ASN A 197 -10.25 -9.79 -37.98
N GLY A 198 -10.18 -11.02 -37.49
CA GLY A 198 -8.92 -11.63 -37.04
C GLY A 198 -8.43 -11.00 -35.72
N ASP A 199 -7.19 -10.50 -35.70
CA ASP A 199 -6.60 -9.80 -34.54
C ASP A 199 -6.97 -8.31 -34.48
N GLU A 200 -7.61 -7.77 -35.52
CA GLU A 200 -8.01 -6.35 -35.58
C GLU A 200 -9.48 -6.17 -35.17
N LYS A 201 -9.71 -5.32 -34.16
CA LYS A 201 -11.06 -4.86 -33.79
C LYS A 201 -11.29 -3.50 -34.43
N VAL A 202 -12.37 -3.37 -35.18
CA VAL A 202 -12.71 -2.14 -35.89
C VAL A 202 -14.07 -1.65 -35.41
N LEU A 203 -14.17 -0.37 -35.08
CA LEU A 203 -15.45 0.28 -34.82
C LEU A 203 -16.03 0.76 -36.16
N MET A 204 -16.98 0.00 -36.69
CA MET A 204 -17.70 0.38 -37.90
C MET A 204 -18.81 1.37 -37.52
N MET A 205 -18.59 2.63 -37.84
CA MET A 205 -19.53 3.74 -37.65
C MET A 205 -20.39 3.90 -38.89
N ASN A 206 -21.70 4.06 -38.70
CA ASN A 206 -22.67 4.24 -39.77
C ASN A 206 -23.44 5.55 -39.60
N ASP A 207 -23.73 6.18 -40.74
CA ASP A 207 -24.44 7.45 -40.86
C ASP A 207 -23.84 8.55 -39.97
N GLY A 208 -22.66 9.02 -40.37
CA GLY A 208 -21.91 10.00 -39.60
C GLY A 208 -21.31 11.15 -40.41
N VAL A 209 -20.70 12.06 -39.67
CA VAL A 209 -19.98 13.22 -40.19
C VAL A 209 -18.62 13.32 -39.50
N ILE A 210 -17.61 13.73 -40.27
CA ILE A 210 -16.28 14.08 -39.77
C ILE A 210 -16.13 15.58 -39.97
N HIS A 211 -15.90 16.30 -38.88
CA HIS A 211 -15.49 17.69 -38.92
C HIS A 211 -13.98 17.73 -38.81
N ARG A 212 -13.31 18.23 -39.85
CA ARG A 212 -11.87 18.46 -39.86
C ARG A 212 -11.64 19.96 -39.78
N GLU A 213 -10.99 20.39 -38.72
CA GLU A 213 -10.54 21.77 -38.55
C GLU A 213 -9.02 21.82 -38.76
N THR A 214 -8.59 22.68 -39.69
CA THR A 214 -7.17 22.90 -40.01
C THR A 214 -6.66 24.14 -39.27
N LEU A 215 -5.35 24.25 -39.01
CA LEU A 215 -4.73 25.44 -38.36
C LEU A 215 -5.09 26.79 -39.00
N ALA A 216 -5.45 26.80 -40.27
CA ALA A 216 -5.88 28.00 -41.01
C ALA A 216 -7.31 28.45 -40.67
N GLY A 217 -8.07 27.69 -39.86
CA GLY A 217 -9.47 27.94 -39.54
C GLY A 217 -10.47 27.38 -40.56
N ASP A 218 -9.99 26.64 -41.56
CA ASP A 218 -10.84 25.98 -42.55
C ASP A 218 -11.51 24.75 -41.94
N LEU A 219 -12.85 24.76 -41.93
CA LEU A 219 -13.69 23.64 -41.50
C LEU A 219 -14.15 22.83 -42.72
N SER A 220 -13.71 21.58 -42.81
CA SER A 220 -14.20 20.62 -43.80
C SER A 220 -15.15 19.63 -43.13
N VAL A 221 -16.34 19.45 -43.71
CA VAL A 221 -17.34 18.48 -43.22
C VAL A 221 -17.47 17.36 -44.23
N ILE A 222 -17.08 16.14 -43.83
CA ILE A 222 -17.17 14.93 -44.64
C ILE A 222 -18.33 14.10 -44.11
N ARG A 223 -19.35 13.85 -44.94
CA ARG A 223 -20.45 12.94 -44.59
C ARG A 223 -20.13 11.54 -45.09
N PHE A 224 -20.26 10.54 -44.23
CA PHE A 224 -20.01 9.14 -44.58
C PHE A 224 -21.21 8.25 -44.26
N THR A 225 -21.47 7.29 -45.13
CA THR A 225 -22.48 6.25 -44.89
C THR A 225 -21.92 5.17 -43.97
N SER A 226 -20.66 4.78 -44.18
CA SER A 226 -19.95 3.86 -43.31
C SER A 226 -18.48 4.26 -43.21
N TYR A 227 -17.92 4.18 -42.01
CA TYR A 227 -16.52 4.48 -41.73
C TYR A 227 -15.99 3.47 -40.72
N ALA A 228 -14.88 2.83 -41.08
CA ALA A 228 -14.14 1.92 -40.22
C ALA A 228 -13.14 2.73 -39.40
N PHE A 229 -13.39 2.90 -38.10
CA PHE A 229 -12.41 3.47 -37.18
C PHE A 229 -11.60 2.33 -36.57
N ASP A 230 -10.29 2.36 -36.82
CA ASP A 230 -9.38 1.35 -36.30
C ASP A 230 -9.21 1.50 -34.78
N LEU A 231 -9.61 0.47 -34.02
CA LEU A 231 -9.43 0.44 -32.57
C LEU A 231 -8.05 -0.14 -32.17
N SER A 232 -7.16 -0.47 -33.11
CA SER A 232 -5.82 -1.00 -32.81
C SER A 232 -4.99 -0.03 -31.96
N ALA A 233 -5.25 1.28 -32.06
CA ALA A 233 -4.68 2.28 -31.16
C ALA A 233 -5.16 2.11 -29.69
N PHE A 234 -6.39 1.64 -29.47
CA PHE A 234 -6.94 1.33 -28.14
C PHE A 234 -6.30 0.06 -27.55
N MET A 235 -5.91 -0.90 -28.41
CA MET A 235 -5.23 -2.15 -28.03
C MET A 235 -3.73 -1.95 -27.75
N SER A 236 -3.07 -1.05 -28.49
CA SER A 236 -1.65 -0.77 -28.30
C SER A 236 -1.36 -0.13 -26.93
N ALA A 237 -2.31 0.65 -26.41
CA ALA A 237 -2.26 1.20 -25.05
C ALA A 237 -2.51 0.15 -23.94
N SER A 238 -3.16 -0.98 -24.26
CA SER A 238 -3.42 -2.09 -23.31
C SER A 238 -2.39 -3.23 -23.38
N SER A 239 -1.66 -3.35 -24.50
CA SER A 239 -0.72 -4.48 -24.75
C SER A 239 0.63 -4.31 -24.05
N ASP A 240 1.15 -3.08 -23.95
CA ASP A 240 2.35 -2.80 -23.14
C ASP A 240 1.91 -2.56 -21.69
N VAL A 241 1.73 -3.64 -20.93
CA VAL A 241 1.59 -3.55 -19.48
C VAL A 241 2.85 -2.91 -18.93
N LEU A 242 2.81 -1.58 -18.72
CA LEU A 242 3.88 -0.82 -18.10
C LEU A 242 4.03 -1.31 -16.66
N LEU A 243 4.96 -2.23 -16.48
CA LEU A 243 5.41 -2.75 -15.21
C LEU A 243 6.34 -1.74 -14.57
N LEU A 244 5.96 -1.22 -13.41
CA LEU A 244 6.79 -0.31 -12.64
C LEU A 244 7.96 -1.09 -12.03
N PRO A 245 9.05 -0.42 -11.60
CA PRO A 245 10.18 -1.09 -10.94
C PRO A 245 9.74 -2.00 -9.77
N LYS A 246 8.77 -1.54 -8.98
CA LYS A 246 8.15 -2.31 -7.88
C LYS A 246 7.39 -3.57 -8.32
N ASP A 247 6.98 -3.66 -9.58
CA ASP A 247 6.28 -4.82 -10.13
C ASP A 247 7.27 -5.80 -10.80
N ARG A 248 8.55 -5.44 -10.94
CA ARG A 248 9.57 -6.32 -11.54
C ARG A 248 10.10 -7.34 -10.52
N THR A 249 10.51 -8.51 -11.02
CA THR A 249 11.17 -9.53 -10.19
C THR A 249 12.53 -9.05 -9.73
N THR A 250 13.00 -9.55 -8.58
CA THR A 250 14.32 -9.18 -8.05
C THR A 250 15.45 -9.55 -9.03
N GLN A 251 15.31 -10.66 -9.76
CA GLN A 251 16.28 -11.06 -10.80
C GLN A 251 16.35 -10.02 -11.93
N TYR A 252 15.21 -9.50 -12.36
CA TYR A 252 15.16 -8.47 -13.40
C TYR A 252 15.71 -7.12 -12.91
N LEU A 253 15.51 -6.77 -11.63
CA LEU A 253 16.09 -5.56 -11.05
C LEU A 253 17.62 -5.60 -10.96
N LEU A 254 18.23 -6.79 -10.81
CA LEU A 254 19.68 -6.97 -10.79
C LEU A 254 20.32 -6.82 -12.18
N ASN A 255 19.60 -7.20 -13.24
CA ASN A 255 20.08 -7.08 -14.61
C ASN A 255 18.95 -6.63 -15.55
N PRO A 256 18.55 -5.36 -15.50
CA PRO A 256 17.47 -4.84 -16.34
C PRO A 256 17.91 -4.83 -17.80
N SER A 257 16.96 -5.10 -18.72
CA SER A 257 17.29 -5.06 -20.14
C SER A 257 17.63 -3.62 -20.58
N PRO A 258 18.70 -3.40 -21.37
CA PRO A 258 19.08 -2.06 -21.83
C PRO A 258 18.00 -1.34 -22.65
N ASN A 259 17.04 -2.08 -23.18
CA ASN A 259 15.95 -1.59 -24.02
C ASN A 259 14.64 -1.28 -23.26
N ASP A 260 14.60 -1.41 -21.92
CA ASP A 260 13.40 -1.02 -21.15
C ASP A 260 13.27 0.52 -21.11
N LYS A 261 12.19 1.03 -21.71
CA LYS A 261 11.84 2.47 -21.77
C LYS A 261 11.78 3.10 -20.37
N VAL A 262 11.39 2.35 -19.34
CA VAL A 262 11.30 2.84 -17.95
C VAL A 262 12.70 2.94 -17.34
N PHE A 263 13.56 1.96 -17.60
CA PHE A 263 14.95 1.96 -17.14
C PHE A 263 15.76 3.10 -17.77
N GLN A 264 15.61 3.33 -19.08
CA GLN A 264 16.28 4.42 -19.78
C GLN A 264 15.86 5.81 -19.26
N LYS A 265 14.58 5.99 -18.93
CA LYS A 265 14.08 7.26 -18.38
C LYS A 265 14.51 7.49 -16.93
N LYS A 266 14.55 6.44 -16.10
CA LYS A 266 14.80 6.56 -14.65
C LYS A 266 15.59 5.37 -14.09
N PRO A 267 16.90 5.28 -14.35
CA PRO A 267 17.73 4.15 -13.90
C PRO A 267 17.83 4.10 -12.36
N ASN A 268 17.85 5.25 -11.70
CA ASN A 268 17.96 5.35 -10.25
C ASN A 268 16.79 4.68 -9.51
N LYS A 269 15.60 4.59 -10.12
CA LYS A 269 14.43 3.95 -9.50
C LYS A 269 14.59 2.45 -9.35
N TYR A 270 15.31 1.79 -10.26
CA TYR A 270 15.57 0.35 -10.18
C TYR A 270 16.52 0.04 -9.02
N LEU A 271 17.58 0.85 -8.88
CA LEU A 271 18.51 0.74 -7.76
C LEU A 271 17.85 1.10 -6.43
N ALA A 272 17.01 2.14 -6.39
CA ALA A 272 16.28 2.54 -5.19
C ALA A 272 15.34 1.42 -4.71
N GLU A 273 14.55 0.85 -5.63
CA GLU A 273 13.65 -0.27 -5.34
C GLU A 273 14.42 -1.51 -4.84
N LEU A 274 15.52 -1.87 -5.50
CA LEU A 274 16.37 -2.97 -5.07
C LEU A 274 16.87 -2.75 -3.63
N ASN A 275 17.40 -1.57 -3.35
CA ASN A 275 17.92 -1.25 -2.01
C ASN A 275 16.81 -1.19 -0.95
N GLN A 276 15.61 -0.76 -1.32
CA GLN A 276 14.45 -0.79 -0.43
C GLN A 276 14.10 -2.23 -0.05
N ARG A 277 13.94 -3.14 -1.02
CA ARG A 277 13.61 -4.57 -0.75
C ARG A 277 14.66 -5.25 0.14
N PHE A 278 15.94 -5.04 -0.16
CA PHE A 278 17.04 -5.55 0.64
C PHE A 278 17.20 -4.86 2.00
N SER A 279 16.47 -3.79 2.28
CA SER A 279 16.44 -3.16 3.60
C SER A 279 15.18 -3.49 4.39
N GLU A 280 14.05 -3.82 3.75
CA GLU A 280 12.75 -3.94 4.42
C GLU A 280 12.71 -5.07 5.46
N TRP A 281 13.34 -6.22 5.16
CA TRP A 281 13.41 -7.34 6.09
C TRP A 281 14.11 -7.01 7.41
N SER A 282 15.07 -6.07 7.40
CA SER A 282 15.82 -5.67 8.60
C SER A 282 14.97 -4.94 9.63
N TYR A 283 13.85 -4.32 9.22
CA TYR A 283 12.99 -3.56 10.13
C TYR A 283 12.32 -4.43 11.18
N SER A 284 12.06 -5.70 10.90
CA SER A 284 11.52 -6.63 11.90
C SER A 284 12.49 -6.81 13.07
N LEU A 285 13.78 -6.95 12.76
CA LEU A 285 14.82 -7.04 13.77
C LEU A 285 14.98 -5.72 14.54
N VAL A 286 15.01 -4.59 13.84
CA VAL A 286 15.09 -3.24 14.45
C VAL A 286 13.94 -3.02 15.43
N PHE A 287 12.72 -3.39 15.05
CA PHE A 287 11.51 -3.16 15.84
C PHE A 287 11.45 -4.03 17.09
N ALA A 288 11.92 -5.27 16.99
CA ALA A 288 12.10 -6.12 18.16
C ALA A 288 13.15 -5.55 19.13
N LEU A 289 14.27 -5.01 18.61
CA LEU A 289 15.29 -4.35 19.42
C LEU A 289 14.75 -3.09 20.11
N ILE A 290 13.96 -2.27 19.41
CA ILE A 290 13.32 -1.09 19.99
C ILE A 290 12.38 -1.52 21.12
N ALA A 291 11.50 -2.51 20.89
CA ALA A 291 10.59 -3.00 21.92
C ALA A 291 11.35 -3.57 23.13
N LEU A 292 12.45 -4.29 22.91
CA LEU A 292 13.33 -4.78 23.98
C LEU A 292 13.99 -3.64 24.75
N ALA A 293 14.50 -2.61 24.08
CA ALA A 293 15.15 -1.46 24.70
C ALA A 293 14.18 -0.62 25.56
N VAL A 294 12.90 -0.60 25.18
CA VAL A 294 11.86 0.15 25.89
C VAL A 294 11.24 -0.68 27.02
N ALA A 295 10.88 -1.93 26.76
CA ALA A 295 10.05 -2.76 27.65
C ALA A 295 10.81 -3.92 28.33
N GLY A 296 12.10 -4.10 28.07
CA GLY A 296 12.89 -5.23 28.60
C GLY A 296 13.18 -5.19 30.09
N ASP A 297 13.00 -4.04 30.74
CA ASP A 297 13.35 -3.83 32.15
C ASP A 297 12.13 -3.90 33.06
N ALA A 298 12.33 -4.50 34.24
CA ALA A 298 11.31 -4.53 35.28
C ALA A 298 11.11 -3.11 35.82
N ARG A 299 9.90 -2.56 35.67
CA ARG A 299 9.55 -1.20 36.12
C ARG A 299 8.48 -1.23 37.19
N SER A 300 8.61 -0.33 38.17
CA SER A 300 7.53 -0.08 39.13
C SER A 300 6.38 0.68 38.47
N HIS A 301 5.14 0.31 38.78
CA HIS A 301 3.93 0.97 38.27
C HIS A 301 3.87 2.48 38.60
N ARG A 302 4.71 2.98 39.52
CA ARG A 302 4.82 4.40 39.87
C ARG A 302 5.77 5.21 38.96
N GLU A 303 6.64 4.56 38.18
CA GLU A 303 7.61 5.24 37.30
C GLU A 303 7.14 5.40 35.85
N ALA A 304 6.33 4.48 35.33
CA ALA A 304 5.90 4.52 33.92
C ALA A 304 4.73 5.49 33.70
N ARG A 305 5.01 6.78 33.44
CA ARG A 305 3.98 7.76 33.03
C ARG A 305 3.28 7.40 31.72
N ILE A 306 3.95 6.69 30.81
CA ILE A 306 3.41 6.25 29.52
C ILE A 306 3.60 4.74 29.39
N HIS A 307 2.57 4.04 28.91
CA HIS A 307 2.62 2.60 28.69
C HIS A 307 3.74 2.23 27.67
N PRO A 308 4.65 1.28 27.96
CA PRO A 308 5.79 0.94 27.11
C PRO A 308 5.46 0.55 25.66
N LEU A 309 4.24 0.07 25.42
CA LEU A 309 3.74 -0.19 24.07
C LEU A 309 3.67 1.10 23.22
N ILE A 310 3.18 2.19 23.80
CA ILE A 310 2.98 3.46 23.07
C ILE A 310 4.34 4.05 22.69
N THR A 311 5.30 4.05 23.62
CA THR A 311 6.66 4.54 23.35
C THR A 311 7.37 3.68 22.30
N SER A 312 7.26 2.35 22.38
CA SER A 312 7.85 1.43 21.39
C SER A 312 7.29 1.66 20.00
N ILE A 313 5.95 1.78 19.89
CA ILE A 313 5.27 2.02 18.61
C ILE A 313 5.64 3.40 18.06
N ALA A 314 5.68 4.45 18.89
CA ALA A 314 6.02 5.80 18.44
C ALA A 314 7.45 5.87 17.87
N ILE A 315 8.42 5.25 18.55
CA ILE A 315 9.81 5.18 18.07
C ILE A 315 9.88 4.35 16.79
N ALA A 316 9.19 3.20 16.74
CA ALA A 316 9.15 2.36 15.55
C ALA A 316 8.53 3.07 14.33
N LEU A 317 7.43 3.81 14.53
CA LEU A 317 6.80 4.64 13.48
C LEU A 317 7.75 5.74 12.99
N PHE A 318 8.45 6.41 13.91
CA PHE A 318 9.44 7.43 13.54
C PHE A 318 10.59 6.84 12.72
N VAL A 319 11.14 5.70 13.14
CA VAL A 319 12.18 4.97 12.39
C VAL A 319 11.66 4.52 11.02
N ARG A 320 10.42 4.02 10.93
CA ARG A 320 9.81 3.65 9.64
C ARG A 320 9.64 4.85 8.72
N TRP A 321 9.22 5.98 9.27
CA TRP A 321 9.04 7.22 8.54
C TRP A 321 10.36 7.70 7.95
N LEU A 322 11.46 7.68 8.72
CA LEU A 322 12.80 7.95 8.21
C LEU A 322 13.21 6.99 7.09
N GLY A 323 12.87 5.70 7.22
CA GLY A 323 13.09 4.69 6.19
C GLY A 323 12.37 5.00 4.87
N PHE A 324 11.07 5.30 4.94
CA PHE A 324 10.28 5.71 3.77
C PHE A 324 10.78 7.02 3.17
N PHE A 325 11.20 7.97 4.00
CA PHE A 325 11.76 9.24 3.54
C PHE A 325 13.06 9.02 2.76
N ALA A 326 13.97 8.17 3.28
CA ALA A 326 15.21 7.81 2.59
C ALA A 326 14.92 7.11 1.25
N ALA A 327 14.02 6.13 1.24
CA ALA A 327 13.63 5.41 0.02
C ALA A 327 13.01 6.35 -1.03
N GLY A 328 12.08 7.22 -0.63
CA GLY A 328 11.45 8.17 -1.55
C GLY A 328 12.41 9.22 -2.13
N LYS A 329 13.51 9.53 -1.43
CA LYS A 329 14.58 10.39 -1.95
C LYS A 329 15.58 9.65 -2.84
N ALA A 330 15.79 8.35 -2.59
CA ALA A 330 16.65 7.50 -3.40
C ALA A 330 16.18 7.40 -4.86
N ASP A 331 14.88 7.56 -5.12
CA ASP A 331 14.29 7.65 -6.46
C ASP A 331 14.95 8.71 -7.35
N ASN A 332 15.43 9.81 -6.77
CA ASN A 332 15.99 10.95 -7.49
C ASN A 332 17.50 11.08 -7.29
N VAL A 333 18.00 10.78 -6.09
CA VAL A 333 19.41 11.00 -5.70
C VAL A 333 20.04 9.68 -5.23
N PRO A 334 21.04 9.14 -5.96
CA PRO A 334 21.66 7.84 -5.65
C PRO A 334 22.28 7.75 -4.26
N GLN A 335 22.76 8.87 -3.69
CA GLN A 335 23.40 8.90 -2.37
C GLN A 335 22.45 8.48 -1.24
N TYR A 336 21.13 8.68 -1.41
CA TYR A 336 20.14 8.26 -0.42
C TYR A 336 19.98 6.73 -0.34
N ALA A 337 20.48 5.97 -1.32
CA ALA A 337 20.54 4.51 -1.23
C ALA A 337 21.33 4.03 -0.01
N TYR A 338 22.40 4.74 0.38
CA TYR A 338 23.15 4.44 1.60
C TYR A 338 22.34 4.76 2.86
N MET A 339 21.51 5.80 2.84
CA MET A 339 20.62 6.14 3.96
C MET A 339 19.54 5.08 4.18
N VAL A 340 19.07 4.41 3.12
CA VAL A 340 18.07 3.33 3.24
C VAL A 340 18.57 2.22 4.17
N TYR A 341 19.84 1.83 4.07
CA TYR A 341 20.47 0.89 5.02
C TYR A 341 20.98 1.56 6.30
N GLY A 342 21.40 2.82 6.23
CA GLY A 342 21.90 3.57 7.37
C GLY A 342 20.85 3.71 8.48
N VAL A 343 19.59 3.98 8.14
CA VAL A 343 18.49 4.12 9.10
C VAL A 343 18.32 2.87 9.99
N PRO A 344 18.08 1.65 9.46
CA PRO A 344 17.92 0.46 10.30
C PRO A 344 19.20 0.09 11.05
N ILE A 345 20.39 0.30 10.46
CA ILE A 345 21.67 0.02 11.14
C ILE A 345 21.85 0.93 12.35
N VAL A 346 21.68 2.25 12.18
CA VAL A 346 21.81 3.22 13.28
C VAL A 346 20.75 2.98 14.34
N ALA A 347 19.49 2.74 13.96
CA ALA A 347 18.42 2.43 14.90
C ALA A 347 18.72 1.15 15.70
N SER A 348 19.24 0.11 15.06
CA SER A 348 19.67 -1.13 15.72
C SER A 348 20.83 -0.88 16.69
N ALA A 349 21.82 -0.08 16.28
CA ALA A 349 22.97 0.26 17.11
C ALA A 349 22.55 1.04 18.36
N VAL A 350 21.67 2.05 18.20
CA VAL A 350 21.11 2.82 19.31
C VAL A 350 20.32 1.91 20.25
N ALA A 351 19.38 1.11 19.72
CA ALA A 351 18.58 0.21 20.55
C ALA A 351 19.46 -0.81 21.30
N THR A 352 20.47 -1.38 20.64
CA THR A 352 21.44 -2.29 21.26
C THR A 352 22.25 -1.59 22.34
N TRP A 353 22.69 -0.36 22.11
CA TRP A 353 23.42 0.44 23.10
C TRP A 353 22.57 0.69 24.35
N PHE A 354 21.28 0.99 24.21
CA PHE A 354 20.36 1.11 25.36
C PHE A 354 20.21 -0.23 26.12
N ILE A 355 20.03 -1.33 25.40
CA ILE A 355 19.92 -2.68 26.01
C ILE A 355 21.18 -3.05 26.81
N VAL A 356 22.38 -2.76 26.29
CA VAL A 356 23.66 -3.06 26.94
C VAL A 356 23.99 -2.07 28.06
N SER A 357 23.69 -0.78 27.88
CA SER A 357 23.98 0.27 28.86
C SER A 357 23.03 0.28 30.04
N ASN A 358 22.06 -0.65 30.09
CA ASN A 358 21.11 -0.79 31.19
C ASN A 358 20.29 0.49 31.42
N ARG A 359 20.11 1.28 30.36
CA ARG A 359 19.32 2.52 30.34
C ARG A 359 18.02 2.26 29.61
N THR A 360 16.93 2.81 30.11
CA THR A 360 15.63 2.74 29.45
C THR A 360 15.55 3.75 28.32
N MET A 361 15.00 3.32 27.18
CA MET A 361 14.67 4.24 26.09
C MET A 361 13.31 4.90 26.42
N GLU A 362 13.33 6.18 26.76
CA GLU A 362 12.14 6.98 27.06
C GLU A 362 12.03 8.16 26.09
N LEU A 363 10.80 8.57 25.79
CA LEU A 363 10.58 9.79 25.02
C LEU A 363 11.01 11.01 25.85
N PRO A 364 11.54 12.08 25.22
CA PRO A 364 11.88 13.31 25.94
C PRO A 364 10.71 13.79 26.80
N VAL A 365 10.99 14.19 28.04
CA VAL A 365 9.96 14.54 29.04
C VAL A 365 8.98 15.61 28.51
N ALA A 366 9.47 16.57 27.73
CA ALA A 366 8.64 17.60 27.09
C ALA A 366 7.56 17.03 26.14
N TRP A 367 7.88 15.98 25.39
CA TRP A 367 6.93 15.30 24.50
C TRP A 367 5.96 14.42 25.27
N ALA A 368 6.45 13.76 26.33
CA ALA A 368 5.61 12.97 27.22
C ALA A 368 4.56 13.84 27.91
N ASP A 369 4.96 15.00 28.44
CA ASP A 369 4.06 15.96 29.07
C ASP A 369 3.09 16.61 28.06
N TRP A 370 3.52 16.86 26.82
CA TRP A 370 2.63 17.33 25.76
C TRP A 370 1.53 16.29 25.43
N MET A 371 1.90 15.01 25.29
CA MET A 371 0.94 13.95 24.98
C MET A 371 -0.05 13.67 26.11
N THR A 372 0.41 13.66 27.37
CA THR A 372 -0.48 13.45 28.52
C THR A 372 -1.45 14.61 28.68
N ASN A 373 -1.00 15.85 28.49
CA ASN A 373 -1.85 17.03 28.50
C ASN A 373 -2.84 17.03 27.33
N PHE A 374 -2.42 16.58 26.14
CA PHE A 374 -3.31 16.44 24.98
C PHE A 374 -4.39 15.39 25.22
N ALA A 375 -4.01 14.21 25.73
CA ALA A 375 -4.95 13.15 26.08
C ALA A 375 -5.93 13.56 27.19
N GLY A 376 -5.46 14.27 28.21
CA GLY A 376 -6.28 14.86 29.27
C GLY A 376 -7.31 15.85 28.71
N ARG A 377 -6.87 16.79 27.86
CA ARG A 377 -7.77 17.73 27.17
C ARG A 377 -8.83 17.04 26.31
N PHE A 378 -8.48 15.94 25.66
CA PHE A 378 -9.40 15.16 24.84
C PHE A 378 -10.43 14.42 25.69
N SER A 379 -9.99 13.82 26.81
CA SER A 379 -10.85 13.18 27.81
C SER A 379 -11.84 14.19 28.44
N ASP A 380 -11.34 15.36 28.82
CA ASP A 380 -12.15 16.43 29.41
C ASP A 380 -13.13 17.02 28.39
N GLY A 381 -12.69 17.17 27.14
CA GLY A 381 -13.55 17.56 26.02
C GLY A 381 -14.65 16.55 25.74
N TRP A 382 -14.33 15.24 25.78
CA TRP A 382 -15.28 14.15 25.55
C TRP A 382 -16.28 13.99 26.68
N SER A 383 -15.85 14.12 27.94
CA SER A 383 -16.73 14.09 29.11
C SER A 383 -17.65 15.32 29.14
N ALA A 384 -17.15 16.51 28.80
CA ALA A 384 -17.97 17.70 28.61
C ALA A 384 -18.98 17.54 27.47
N LEU A 385 -18.61 16.88 26.37
CA LEU A 385 -19.52 16.57 25.26
C LEU A 385 -20.61 15.58 25.69
N LYS A 386 -20.25 14.50 26.38
CA LYS A 386 -21.20 13.52 26.94
C LYS A 386 -22.18 14.17 27.92
N LEU A 387 -21.70 15.07 28.79
CA LEU A 387 -22.55 15.81 29.72
C LEU A 387 -23.49 16.80 29.00
N ARG A 388 -23.04 17.41 27.90
CA ARG A 388 -23.88 18.26 27.04
C ARG A 388 -24.96 17.45 26.31
N PHE A 389 -24.63 16.26 25.81
CA PHE A 389 -25.61 15.36 25.19
C PHE A 389 -26.59 14.78 26.21
N ALA A 390 -26.14 14.40 27.41
CA ALA A 390 -27.01 13.95 28.50
C ALA A 390 -28.00 15.02 28.98
N ARG A 391 -27.55 16.29 29.07
CA ARG A 391 -28.45 17.43 29.39
C ARG A 391 -29.49 17.70 28.31
N ARG A 392 -29.17 17.52 27.03
CA ARG A 392 -30.14 17.66 25.91
C ARG A 392 -31.19 16.55 25.89
N GLY A 393 -30.87 15.34 26.35
CA GLY A 393 -31.83 14.26 26.51
C GLY A 393 -32.82 14.49 27.66
N ALA A 394 -32.37 15.09 28.77
CA ALA A 394 -33.21 15.36 29.93
C ALA A 394 -34.20 16.54 29.72
N SER A 395 -33.88 17.50 28.84
CA SER A 395 -34.77 18.64 28.55
C SER A 395 -35.93 18.31 27.59
N GLY A 396 -35.99 17.09 27.03
CA GLY A 396 -37.03 16.67 26.08
C GLY A 396 -38.20 15.88 26.68
N GLN A 397 -38.16 15.51 27.97
CA GLN A 397 -39.20 14.72 28.64
C GLN A 397 -40.12 15.53 29.58
N GLY A 398 -40.01 16.86 29.59
CA GLY A 398 -40.78 17.75 30.48
C GLY A 398 -41.88 18.58 29.82
N ALA A 399 -42.26 18.28 28.57
CA ALA A 399 -43.34 18.97 27.87
C ALA A 399 -44.18 17.94 27.10
N GLY A 400 -45.08 17.28 27.82
CA GLY A 400 -46.11 16.37 27.31
C GLY A 400 -47.32 16.46 28.21
#